data_AF-A0A6M1YWB7-F1
#
_entry.id   AF-A0A6M1YWB7-F1
#
_cell.length_a   1.000
_cell.length_b   1.000
_cell.length_c   1.000
_cell.angle_alpha   90.00
_cell.angle_beta   90.00
_cell.angle_gamma   90.00
#
_symmetry.space_group_name_H-M   'P 1'
#
loop_
_entity.id
_entity.type
_entity.pdbx_description
1 polymer ?
#
loop_
_entity_poly.entity_id
_entity_poly.type
_entity_poly.pdbx_seq_one_letter_code
_entity_poly.pdbx_strand_id
1 'polypeptide(L)'
;MSKFAKITRGDGFSKDLKQLLKKYHSLKEDLQTFINAQLFAFHKLQIDNHGLFPINNLGFNSPQVYKAKKFACKALKGKGARSGIRVIYAYVPENDEIHLIEIYSKSDKENENRERIKGLFANMKWIL
;
A
#
# COMPACT_ATOMS: atom_id res chain seq x y z
N MET A 1 3.73 -19.06 2.78
CA MET A 1 3.02 -18.94 1.48
C MET A 1 2.44 -17.55 1.35
N SER A 2 2.41 -16.97 0.14
CA SER A 2 1.78 -15.67 -0.09
C SER A 2 0.27 -15.74 0.22
N LYS A 3 -0.30 -14.66 0.75
CA LYS A 3 -1.75 -14.54 1.04
C LYS A 3 -2.58 -14.06 -0.16
N PHE A 4 -1.88 -13.65 -1.22
CA PHE A 4 -2.42 -13.18 -2.49
C PHE A 4 -1.72 -13.94 -3.62
N ALA A 5 -2.43 -14.23 -4.70
CA ALA A 5 -1.86 -14.89 -5.88
C ALA A 5 -0.63 -14.15 -6.42
N LYS A 6 -0.66 -12.81 -6.41
CA LYS A 6 0.48 -11.99 -6.83
C LYS A 6 0.62 -10.72 -6.01
N ILE A 7 1.87 -10.34 -5.74
CA ILE A 7 2.21 -9.04 -5.15
C ILE A 7 3.31 -8.42 -6.02
N THR A 8 3.00 -7.30 -6.66
CA THR A 8 3.95 -6.53 -7.47
C THR A 8 4.38 -5.26 -6.73
N ARG A 9 5.60 -4.82 -7.02
CA ARG A 9 6.11 -3.51 -6.58
C ARG A 9 6.31 -2.66 -7.83
N GLY A 10 5.63 -1.53 -7.92
CA GLY A 10 5.89 -0.57 -8.97
C GLY A 10 7.32 -0.02 -8.88
N ASP A 11 7.85 0.48 -9.99
CA ASP A 11 9.25 0.92 -10.09
C ASP A 11 9.63 1.98 -9.06
N GLY A 12 8.68 2.89 -8.76
CA GLY A 12 8.85 3.90 -7.72
C GLY A 12 8.87 3.31 -6.30
N PHE A 13 8.03 2.32 -6.02
CA PHE A 13 7.85 1.76 -4.68
C PHE A 13 9.15 1.20 -4.10
N SER A 14 9.93 0.48 -4.92
CA SER A 14 11.19 -0.11 -4.48
C SER A 14 12.23 0.97 -4.14
N LYS A 15 12.23 2.10 -4.85
CA LYS A 15 13.09 3.25 -4.55
C LYS A 15 12.66 3.93 -3.25
N ASP A 16 11.36 4.18 -3.09
CA ASP A 16 10.81 4.79 -1.88
C ASP A 16 11.12 3.94 -0.63
N LEU A 17 10.89 2.62 -0.72
CA LEU A 17 11.19 1.69 0.37
C LEU A 17 12.68 1.71 0.73
N LYS A 18 13.58 1.72 -0.26
CA LYS A 18 15.03 1.81 -0.03
C LYS A 18 15.41 3.10 0.69
N GLN A 19 14.77 4.23 0.37
CA GLN A 19 15.03 5.50 1.05
C GLN A 19 14.56 5.45 2.51
N LEU A 20 13.36 4.91 2.77
CA LEU A 20 12.82 4.80 4.12
C LEU A 20 13.58 3.79 4.99
N LEU A 21 14.12 2.71 4.41
CA LEU A 21 14.92 1.72 5.14
C LEU A 21 16.18 2.32 5.77
N LYS A 22 16.70 3.44 5.24
CA LYS A 22 17.81 4.19 5.86
C LYS A 22 17.43 4.76 7.23
N LYS A 23 16.15 5.06 7.45
CA LYS A 23 15.61 5.61 8.71
C LYS A 23 14.95 4.52 9.57
N TYR A 24 14.32 3.53 8.94
CA TYR A 24 13.45 2.55 9.58
C TYR A 24 13.87 1.13 9.19
N HIS A 25 14.86 0.57 9.90
CA HIS A 25 15.48 -0.72 9.57
C HIS A 25 14.50 -1.90 9.50
N SER A 26 13.43 -1.89 10.30
CA SER A 26 12.42 -2.95 10.35
C SER A 26 11.41 -2.91 9.20
N LEU A 27 11.41 -1.84 8.39
CA LEU A 27 10.30 -1.53 7.49
C LEU A 27 10.02 -2.62 6.45
N LYS A 28 11.05 -3.38 6.06
CA LYS A 28 10.89 -4.52 5.12
C LYS A 28 10.05 -5.64 5.74
N GLU A 29 10.29 -5.99 7.00
CA GLU A 29 9.50 -6.99 7.73
C GLU A 29 8.12 -6.44 8.07
N ASP A 30 8.04 -5.19 8.50
CA ASP A 30 6.79 -4.51 8.82
C ASP A 30 5.85 -4.48 7.61
N LEU A 31 6.39 -4.24 6.41
CA LEU A 31 5.63 -4.30 5.16
C LEU A 31 5.09 -5.71 4.88
N GLN A 32 5.87 -6.75 5.16
CA GLN A 32 5.41 -8.14 5.00
C GLN A 32 4.28 -8.46 5.98
N THR A 33 4.38 -8.00 7.24
CA THR A 33 3.31 -8.13 8.24
C THR A 33 2.07 -7.37 7.80
N PHE A 34 2.22 -6.14 7.30
CA PHE A 34 1.09 -5.35 6.79
C PHE A 34 0.33 -6.07 5.67
N ILE A 35 1.04 -6.66 4.70
CA ILE A 35 0.42 -7.43 3.62
C ILE A 35 -0.28 -8.68 4.17
N ASN A 36 0.43 -9.49 4.97
CA ASN A 36 -0.08 -10.80 5.41
C ASN A 36 -1.18 -10.72 6.46
N ALA A 37 -1.24 -9.64 7.23
CA ALA A 37 -2.24 -9.44 8.28
C ALA A 37 -3.31 -8.46 7.83
N GLN A 38 -2.96 -7.19 7.61
CA GLN A 38 -3.95 -6.13 7.41
C GLN A 38 -4.61 -6.20 6.04
N LEU A 39 -3.85 -6.35 4.96
CA LEU A 39 -4.45 -6.47 3.62
C LEU A 39 -5.25 -7.77 3.51
N PHE A 40 -4.72 -8.87 4.03
CA PHE A 40 -5.42 -10.15 4.06
C PHE A 40 -6.74 -10.08 4.84
N ALA A 41 -6.73 -9.53 6.06
CA ALA A 41 -7.93 -9.37 6.88
C ALA A 41 -9.01 -8.56 6.15
N PHE A 42 -8.63 -7.44 5.54
CA PHE A 42 -9.57 -6.58 4.83
C PHE A 42 -10.11 -7.22 3.55
N HIS A 43 -9.24 -7.70 2.66
CA HIS A 43 -9.65 -8.16 1.32
C HIS A 43 -10.14 -9.61 1.26
N LYS A 44 -9.69 -10.47 2.18
CA LYS A 44 -10.03 -11.91 2.17
C LYS A 44 -11.01 -12.30 3.27
N LEU A 45 -10.90 -11.67 4.44
CA LEU A 45 -11.77 -11.99 5.59
C LEU A 45 -12.88 -10.96 5.79
N GLN A 46 -12.90 -9.86 5.04
CA GLN A 46 -13.87 -8.76 5.19
C GLN A 46 -13.85 -8.14 6.60
N ILE A 47 -12.68 -8.12 7.25
CA ILE A 47 -12.47 -7.52 8.57
C ILE A 47 -11.82 -6.15 8.39
N ASP A 48 -12.56 -5.08 8.66
CA ASP A 48 -12.06 -3.71 8.59
C ASP A 48 -11.60 -3.20 9.97
N ASN A 49 -10.32 -2.81 10.06
CA ASN A 49 -9.76 -2.14 11.23
C ASN A 49 -9.75 -0.61 11.10
N HIS A 50 -10.44 -0.07 10.08
CA HIS A 50 -10.50 1.33 9.69
C HIS A 50 -9.11 1.94 9.44
N GLY A 51 -8.21 1.13 8.86
CA GLY A 51 -6.84 1.49 8.56
C GLY A 51 -6.57 1.78 7.09
N LEU A 52 -7.49 1.39 6.21
CA LEU A 52 -7.36 1.44 4.75
C LEU A 52 -8.44 2.37 4.20
N PHE A 53 -8.04 3.35 3.41
CA PHE A 53 -8.94 4.39 2.92
C PHE A 53 -8.94 4.40 1.39
N PRO A 54 -10.08 4.24 0.72
CA PRO A 54 -10.14 4.33 -0.73
C PRO A 54 -9.71 5.72 -1.19
N ILE A 55 -8.97 5.79 -2.30
CA ILE A 55 -8.59 7.02 -2.97
C ILE A 55 -9.53 7.22 -4.14
N ASN A 56 -10.41 8.22 -4.02
CA ASN A 56 -11.42 8.54 -5.03
C ASN A 56 -10.93 9.63 -5.98
N ASN A 57 -11.70 9.88 -7.04
CA ASN A 57 -11.45 10.93 -8.04
C ASN A 57 -10.11 10.74 -8.79
N LEU A 58 -9.78 9.49 -9.13
CA LEU A 58 -8.60 9.14 -9.91
C LEU A 58 -8.86 9.14 -11.44
N GLY A 59 -10.11 9.28 -11.87
CA GLY A 59 -10.51 9.22 -13.28
C GLY A 59 -10.79 7.79 -13.79
N PHE A 60 -10.74 6.79 -12.90
CA PHE A 60 -11.13 5.41 -13.15
C PHE A 60 -11.72 4.81 -11.86
N ASN A 61 -12.50 3.74 -12.01
CA ASN A 61 -13.19 3.07 -10.90
C ASN A 61 -12.62 1.69 -10.58
N SER A 62 -11.82 1.10 -11.48
CA SER A 62 -11.15 -0.18 -11.27
C SER A 62 -9.71 -0.14 -11.76
N PRO A 63 -8.74 -0.68 -11.00
CA PRO A 63 -8.90 -1.30 -9.67
C PRO A 63 -9.05 -0.24 -8.57
N GLN A 64 -9.67 -0.61 -7.44
CA GLN A 64 -9.75 0.30 -6.29
C GLN A 64 -8.35 0.50 -5.69
N VAL A 65 -7.97 1.77 -5.55
CA VAL A 65 -6.73 2.19 -4.91
C VAL A 65 -7.00 2.61 -3.48
N TYR A 66 -6.10 2.26 -2.57
CA TYR A 66 -6.21 2.50 -1.14
C TYR A 66 -4.96 3.19 -0.59
N LYS A 67 -5.18 4.05 0.41
CA LYS A 67 -4.15 4.61 1.28
C LYS A 67 -4.24 3.95 2.65
N ALA A 68 -3.22 3.18 3.01
CA ALA A 68 -3.06 2.69 4.37
C ALA A 68 -2.54 3.80 5.28
N LYS A 69 -3.30 4.10 6.35
CA LYS A 69 -2.92 5.09 7.37
C LYS A 69 -2.54 4.44 8.70
N LYS A 70 -3.03 3.23 8.96
CA LYS A 70 -2.58 2.39 10.06
C LYS A 70 -1.53 1.43 9.52
N PHE A 71 -0.29 1.62 9.97
CA PHE A 71 0.85 0.80 9.61
C PHE A 71 1.76 0.74 10.83
N ALA A 72 1.99 -0.45 11.37
CA ALA A 72 2.91 -0.61 12.49
C ALA A 72 4.36 -0.62 11.98
N CYS A 73 5.25 0.10 12.64
CA CYS A 73 6.67 0.08 12.32
C CYS A 73 7.49 -0.08 13.60
N LYS A 74 8.19 -1.21 13.73
CA LYS A 74 8.93 -1.54 14.98
C LYS A 74 10.06 -0.55 15.27
N ALA A 75 10.68 0.02 14.23
CA ALA A 75 11.69 1.07 14.37
C ALA A 75 11.15 2.36 15.03
N LEU A 76 9.82 2.57 15.01
CA LEU A 76 9.14 3.72 15.61
C LEU A 76 8.47 3.33 16.95
N LYS A 77 9.31 3.20 17.99
CA LYS A 77 8.87 2.79 19.33
C LYS A 77 7.75 3.68 19.88
N GLY A 78 6.77 3.07 20.55
CA GLY A 78 5.64 3.76 21.18
C GLY A 78 4.58 4.29 20.22
N LYS A 79 4.74 4.16 18.90
CA LYS A 79 3.74 4.63 17.92
C LYS A 79 2.69 3.58 17.54
N GLY A 80 3.00 2.30 17.73
CA GLY A 80 2.15 1.20 17.27
C GLY A 80 1.76 1.35 15.80
N ALA A 81 0.49 1.13 15.48
CA ALA A 81 -0.03 1.31 14.11
C ALA A 81 -0.12 2.78 13.64
N ARG A 82 0.09 3.76 14.53
CA ARG A 82 0.11 5.20 14.20
C ARG A 82 1.53 5.69 13.92
N SER A 83 2.33 4.87 13.23
CA SER A 83 3.73 5.18 12.89
C SER A 83 3.89 6.43 12.00
N GLY A 84 2.86 6.78 11.23
CA GLY A 84 2.94 7.82 10.21
C GLY A 84 3.42 7.32 8.85
N ILE A 85 3.83 6.06 8.73
CA ILE A 85 4.09 5.42 7.43
C ILE A 85 2.77 5.25 6.68
N ARG A 86 2.80 5.58 5.38
CA ARG A 86 1.69 5.47 4.45
C ARG A 86 2.09 4.55 3.31
N VAL A 87 1.21 3.61 2.97
CA VAL A 87 1.36 2.72 1.82
C VAL A 87 0.19 2.97 0.88
N ILE A 88 0.50 3.21 -0.39
CA ILE A 88 -0.47 3.31 -1.47
C ILE A 88 -0.41 2.02 -2.26
N TYR A 89 -1.56 1.38 -2.44
CA TYR A 89 -1.66 0.13 -3.19
C TYR A 89 -3.00 0.02 -3.90
N ALA A 90 -3.06 -0.82 -4.94
CA ALA A 90 -4.29 -1.27 -5.56
C ALA A 90 -4.50 -2.76 -5.29
N TYR A 91 -5.77 -3.19 -5.23
CA TYR A 91 -6.14 -4.60 -5.21
C TYR A 91 -7.01 -4.91 -6.42
N VAL A 92 -6.66 -5.98 -7.14
CA VAL A 92 -7.37 -6.50 -8.32
C VAL A 92 -8.02 -7.82 -7.90
N PRO A 93 -9.30 -7.83 -7.52
CA PRO A 93 -9.96 -9.02 -6.99
C PRO A 93 -9.99 -10.19 -7.97
N GLU A 94 -10.14 -9.90 -9.27
CA GLU A 94 -10.31 -10.88 -10.35
C GLU A 94 -9.11 -11.82 -10.46
N ASN A 95 -7.91 -11.28 -10.24
CA ASN A 95 -6.64 -12.00 -10.35
C ASN A 95 -5.96 -12.21 -8.99
N ASP A 96 -6.60 -11.78 -7.90
CA ASP A 96 -6.03 -11.78 -6.55
C ASP A 96 -4.64 -11.11 -6.47
N GLU A 97 -4.52 -9.92 -7.06
CA GLU A 97 -3.24 -9.20 -7.15
C GLU A 97 -3.20 -7.94 -6.28
N ILE A 98 -2.09 -7.75 -5.57
CA ILE A 98 -1.74 -6.49 -4.91
C ILE A 98 -0.66 -5.77 -5.70
N HIS A 99 -0.93 -4.51 -6.05
CA HIS A 99 0.04 -3.62 -6.68
C HIS A 99 0.50 -2.56 -5.68
N LEU A 100 1.74 -2.64 -5.20
CA LEU A 100 2.34 -1.67 -4.28
C LEU A 100 2.88 -0.48 -5.10
N ILE A 101 2.32 0.72 -4.88
CA ILE A 101 2.51 1.89 -5.77
C ILE A 101 3.49 2.91 -5.17
N GLU A 102 3.30 3.25 -3.90
CA GLU A 102 4.11 4.23 -3.18
C GLU A 102 4.16 3.90 -1.68
N ILE A 103 5.29 4.20 -1.04
CA ILE A 103 5.41 4.19 0.42
C ILE A 103 6.13 5.45 0.88
N TYR A 104 5.62 6.13 1.92
CA TYR A 104 6.21 7.38 2.41
C TYR A 104 5.96 7.56 3.92
N SER A 105 6.72 8.43 4.57
CA SER A 105 6.41 8.91 5.92
C SER A 105 5.59 10.20 5.84
N LYS A 106 4.52 10.31 6.65
CA LYS A 106 3.73 11.54 6.77
C LYS A 106 4.58 12.75 7.18
N SER A 107 5.67 12.54 7.91
CA SER A 107 6.61 13.62 8.28
C SER A 107 7.33 14.24 7.08
N ASP A 108 7.53 13.46 6.02
CA ASP A 108 8.33 13.85 4.87
C ASP A 108 7.44 14.28 3.68
N LYS A 109 6.19 13.78 3.64
CA LYS A 109 5.23 14.03 2.57
C LYS A 109 3.80 13.90 3.09
N GLU A 110 2.92 14.85 2.76
CA GLU A 110 1.53 14.81 3.23
C GLU A 110 0.65 13.82 2.44
N ASN A 111 0.73 13.89 1.11
CA ASN A 111 -0.20 13.23 0.20
C ASN A 111 0.48 12.24 -0.77
N GLU A 112 -0.32 11.33 -1.32
CA GLU A 112 0.07 10.37 -2.36
C GLU A 112 0.46 11.07 -3.67
N ASN A 113 1.31 10.43 -4.47
CA ASN A 113 1.58 10.86 -5.83
C ASN A 113 0.46 10.37 -6.77
N ARG A 114 -0.55 11.21 -6.98
CA ARG A 114 -1.71 10.89 -7.84
C ARG A 114 -1.34 10.66 -9.29
N GLU A 115 -0.34 11.37 -9.80
CA GLU A 115 0.14 11.18 -11.18
C GLU A 115 0.75 9.80 -11.36
N ARG A 116 1.51 9.31 -10.39
CA ARG A 116 2.06 7.95 -10.39
C ARG A 116 0.94 6.89 -10.39
N ILE A 117 -0.09 7.09 -9.58
CA ILE A 117 -1.26 6.19 -9.55
C ILE A 117 -1.92 6.16 -10.93
N LYS A 118 -2.22 7.34 -11.48
CA LYS A 118 -2.85 7.46 -12.80
C LYS A 118 -1.98 6.87 -13.89
N GLY A 119 -0.68 7.15 -13.91
CA GLY A 119 0.25 6.64 -14.92
C GLY A 119 0.36 5.12 -14.93
N LEU A 120 0.23 4.46 -13.77
CA LEU A 120 0.21 2.99 -13.70
C LEU A 120 -1.00 2.39 -14.41
N PHE A 121 -2.16 3.05 -14.32
CA PHE A 121 -3.44 2.55 -14.84
C PHE A 121 -3.89 3.21 -16.15
N ALA A 122 -3.23 4.29 -16.59
CA ALA A 122 -3.57 5.02 -17.81
C ALA A 122 -3.49 4.17 -19.08
N ASN A 123 -2.64 3.13 -19.08
CA ASN A 123 -2.42 2.25 -20.23
C ASN A 123 -2.95 0.83 -20.01
N MET A 124 -3.57 0.53 -18.86
CA MET A 124 -4.17 -0.78 -18.62
C MET A 124 -5.55 -0.82 -19.25
N LYS A 125 -5.67 -1.54 -20.38
CA LYS A 125 -6.97 -2.01 -20.87
C LYS A 125 -7.47 -3.07 -19.91
N TRP A 126 -8.27 -2.67 -18.93
CA TRP A 126 -9.07 -3.62 -18.16
C TRP A 126 -10.15 -4.14 -19.11
N ILE A 127 -10.11 -5.44 -19.38
CA ILE A 127 -11.19 -6.14 -20.09
C ILE A 127 -12.39 -6.07 -19.15
N LEU A 128 -13.37 -5.26 -19.52
CA LEU A 128 -14.72 -5.30 -18.97
C LEU A 128 -15.47 -6.51 -19.53
#